data_AF-A0A444MNV4-F1
#
_entry.id   AF-A0A444MNV4-F1
#
_cell.length_a   1.000
_cell.length_b   1.000
_cell.length_c   1.000
_cell.angle_alpha   90.00
_cell.angle_beta   90.00
_cell.angle_gamma   90.00
#
_symmetry.space_group_name_H-M   'P 1'
#
loop_
_entity.id
_entity.type
_entity.pdbx_description
1 polymer ?
#
loop_
_entity_poly.entity_id
_entity_poly.type
_entity_poly.pdbx_seq_one_letter_code
_entity_poly.pdbx_strand_id
1 'polypeptide(L)'
;MTHIKPKAVLITIAVICIVSIAAIIITQSRGMLYDEAYFIPNIHLITHTGLTTDFLLKLTGSPGPTYAVIHGMLTGITHFSILGIRLTNFGLFLLLLCFIYLNAKLLNAESPVIVSVNFVFVPIVWVVCGLALTETPTMLCAMVSLYFMLLCLKGTLPLLPRIALAILAGVFLSFAILGRSFFLIVVLAFLACIIVNYLITKFDSHNITPSKKPTIVINKTYTPLLLSLFFIFSILLPIRVFMIWRALAPPTETAIVGANNLSLVPWYGMLSFCYCGFVTIILAPKWFVIDKKTIVATFVVSLVFLVFNIYNGYFEFAPFLSAAGRFLNAEMFSWYQRAIPALVVFLSFQFLLSSLIRLWENRHDPIVIYIGLTVLFIAISAIKVKVQFSSRYVAQIVPYFLLLFIPYEKNDWQKVVRVSVGSALGFLSLYFYYHTG
;
A
#
# COMPACT_ATOMS: atom_id res chain seq x y z
N MET A 1 -34.60 23.27 -7.88
CA MET A 1 -33.90 22.24 -7.09
C MET A 1 -32.52 22.04 -7.71
N THR A 2 -31.44 22.43 -7.03
CA THR A 2 -30.08 22.24 -7.51
C THR A 2 -29.70 20.76 -7.40
N HIS A 3 -29.47 20.08 -8.52
CA HIS A 3 -29.04 18.69 -8.51
C HIS A 3 -27.64 18.59 -7.87
N ILE A 4 -27.57 18.04 -6.66
CA ILE A 4 -26.32 17.79 -5.94
C ILE A 4 -25.45 16.84 -6.78
N LYS A 5 -24.24 17.28 -7.13
CA LYS A 5 -23.31 16.46 -7.92
C LYS A 5 -22.63 15.41 -7.03
N PRO A 6 -22.49 14.14 -7.46
CA PRO A 6 -21.83 13.09 -6.68
C PRO A 6 -20.41 13.47 -6.22
N LYS A 7 -19.65 14.20 -7.07
CA LYS A 7 -18.31 14.69 -6.75
C LYS A 7 -18.28 15.54 -5.46
N ALA A 8 -19.27 16.40 -5.25
CA ALA A 8 -19.34 17.24 -4.05
C ALA A 8 -19.60 16.39 -2.81
N VAL A 9 -20.52 15.42 -2.91
CA VAL A 9 -20.84 14.48 -1.82
C VAL A 9 -19.62 13.65 -1.42
N LEU A 10 -18.85 13.14 -2.39
CA LEU A 10 -17.61 12.41 -2.12
C LEU A 10 -16.62 13.26 -1.32
N ILE A 11 -16.41 14.52 -1.72
CA ILE A 11 -15.52 15.43 -0.99
C ILE A 11 -16.05 15.69 0.43
N THR A 12 -17.35 15.92 0.60
CA THR A 12 -17.96 16.09 1.93
C THR A 12 -17.75 14.86 2.81
N ILE A 13 -17.99 13.65 2.30
CA ILE A 13 -17.74 12.40 3.03
C ILE A 13 -16.26 12.31 3.42
N ALA A 14 -15.34 12.62 2.52
CA ALA A 14 -13.90 12.59 2.83
C ALA A 14 -13.52 13.56 3.95
N VAL A 15 -14.03 14.79 3.91
CA VAL A 15 -13.80 15.77 4.98
C VAL A 15 -14.33 15.26 6.31
N ILE A 16 -15.55 14.70 6.33
CA ILE A 16 -16.13 14.08 7.53
C ILE A 16 -15.21 12.97 8.03
N CYS A 17 -14.73 12.08 7.16
CA CYS A 17 -13.82 10.99 7.53
C CYS A 17 -12.53 11.51 8.17
N ILE A 18 -11.88 12.50 7.55
CA ILE A 18 -10.64 13.11 8.05
C ILE A 18 -10.86 13.76 9.43
N VAL A 19 -11.97 14.49 9.59
CA VAL A 19 -12.34 15.11 10.87
C VAL A 19 -12.65 14.04 11.92
N SER A 20 -13.34 12.96 11.56
CA SER A 20 -13.62 11.85 12.48
C SER A 20 -12.36 11.15 12.96
N ILE A 21 -11.38 10.90 12.07
CA ILE A 21 -10.08 10.34 12.45
C ILE A 21 -9.39 11.27 13.46
N ALA A 22 -9.29 12.56 13.15
CA ALA A 22 -8.68 13.54 14.06
C ALA A 22 -9.40 13.60 15.42
N ALA A 23 -10.74 13.60 15.40
CA ALA A 23 -11.56 13.62 16.61
C ALA A 23 -11.31 12.39 17.48
N ILE A 24 -11.24 11.18 16.90
CA ILE A 24 -10.92 9.96 17.64
C ILE A 24 -9.52 10.08 18.28
N ILE A 25 -8.51 10.52 17.52
CA ILE A 25 -7.14 10.69 18.04
C ILE A 25 -7.11 11.63 19.24
N ILE A 26 -7.77 12.79 19.13
CA ILE A 26 -7.74 13.84 20.15
C ILE A 26 -8.53 13.43 21.40
N THR A 27 -9.70 12.82 21.22
CA THR A 27 -10.59 12.50 22.34
C THR A 27 -10.19 11.22 23.09
N GLN A 28 -9.37 10.35 22.48
CA GLN A 28 -9.09 9.01 23.01
C GLN A 28 -7.60 8.77 23.23
N SER A 29 -6.96 9.63 24.03
CA SER A 29 -5.53 9.56 24.34
C SER A 29 -5.15 8.48 25.38
N ARG A 30 -5.79 7.30 25.32
CA ARG A 30 -5.31 6.13 26.08
C ARG A 30 -3.90 5.75 25.60
N GLY A 31 -3.17 5.00 26.45
CA GLY A 31 -1.76 4.61 26.30
C GLY A 31 -1.38 3.95 24.97
N MET A 32 -0.24 3.28 24.91
CA MET A 32 0.20 2.66 23.65
C MET A 32 -0.78 1.55 23.25
N LEU A 33 -1.32 1.64 22.04
CA LEU A 33 -2.29 0.70 21.50
C LEU A 33 -1.62 -0.22 20.48
N TYR A 34 -1.89 -1.52 20.59
CA TYR A 34 -1.49 -2.50 19.59
C TYR A 34 0.03 -2.42 19.30
N ASP A 35 0.42 -2.32 18.04
CA ASP A 35 1.83 -2.27 17.63
C ASP A 35 2.59 -1.00 18.04
N GLU A 36 1.91 0.06 18.52
CA GLU A 36 2.59 1.25 19.04
C GLU A 36 3.55 0.90 20.18
N ALA A 37 3.23 -0.13 20.96
CA ALA A 37 4.09 -0.65 22.03
C ALA A 37 5.46 -1.14 21.53
N TYR A 38 5.58 -1.54 20.26
CA TYR A 38 6.85 -1.93 19.65
C TYR A 38 7.57 -0.77 18.98
N PHE A 39 6.84 0.23 18.48
CA PHE A 39 7.41 1.28 17.63
C PHE A 39 7.77 2.56 18.39
N ILE A 40 6.97 2.95 19.38
CA ILE A 40 7.23 4.18 20.16
C ILE A 40 8.53 4.08 20.98
N PRO A 41 8.89 2.94 21.61
CA PRO A 41 10.16 2.82 22.31
C PRO A 41 11.39 3.10 21.43
N ASN A 42 11.31 2.80 20.12
CA ASN A 42 12.40 3.11 19.18
C ASN A 42 12.65 4.62 19.03
N ILE A 43 11.64 5.47 19.29
CA ILE A 43 11.79 6.93 19.27
C ILE A 43 12.65 7.38 20.47
N HIS A 44 12.46 6.80 21.64
CA HIS A 44 13.33 7.05 22.79
C HIS A 44 14.75 6.53 22.53
N LEU A 45 14.85 5.33 21.97
CA LEU A 45 16.13 4.70 21.66
C LEU A 45 17.00 5.61 20.78
N ILE A 46 16.47 6.09 19.64
CA ILE A 46 17.23 6.97 18.74
C ILE A 46 17.65 8.29 19.40
N THR A 47 16.84 8.85 20.31
CA THR A 47 17.21 10.09 21.00
C THR A 47 18.33 9.90 22.02
N HIS A 48 18.48 8.70 22.59
CA HIS A 48 19.56 8.39 23.52
C HIS A 48 20.84 7.94 22.82
N THR A 49 20.72 7.09 21.80
CA THR A 49 21.89 6.47 21.15
C THR A 49 22.33 7.19 19.87
N GLY A 50 21.52 8.12 19.35
CA GLY A 50 21.71 8.71 18.02
C GLY A 50 21.54 7.69 16.87
N LEU A 51 21.88 8.10 15.65
CA LEU A 51 21.90 7.25 14.46
C LEU A 51 23.19 6.39 14.41
N THR A 52 23.34 5.50 15.39
CA THR A 52 24.53 4.63 15.54
C THR A 52 24.25 3.18 15.17
N THR A 53 25.30 2.37 15.04
CA THR A 53 25.16 0.91 14.87
C THR A 53 24.38 0.29 16.05
N ASP A 54 24.60 0.80 17.26
CA ASP A 54 23.91 0.31 18.47
C ASP A 54 22.39 0.52 18.39
N PHE A 55 21.96 1.70 17.92
CA PHE A 55 20.54 1.97 17.63
C PHE A 55 19.94 0.93 16.68
N LEU A 56 20.62 0.66 15.57
CA LEU A 56 20.12 -0.25 14.55
C LEU A 56 20.05 -1.70 15.05
N LEU A 57 20.98 -2.13 15.90
CA LEU A 57 20.99 -3.49 16.46
C LEU A 57 19.94 -3.69 17.55
N LYS A 58 19.58 -2.63 18.29
CA LYS A 58 18.60 -2.66 19.38
C LYS A 58 17.16 -2.31 18.97
N LEU A 59 16.96 -1.93 17.71
CA LEU A 59 15.65 -1.58 17.18
C LEU A 59 14.64 -2.72 17.36
N THR A 60 13.46 -2.44 17.90
CA THR A 60 12.41 -3.44 18.16
C THR A 60 11.36 -3.48 17.05
N GLY A 61 10.86 -4.68 16.76
CA GLY A 61 9.83 -4.92 15.76
C GLY A 61 10.37 -5.10 14.34
N SER A 62 9.46 -5.37 13.40
CA SER A 62 9.81 -5.64 12.00
C SER A 62 10.10 -4.42 11.11
N PRO A 63 9.52 -3.23 11.36
CA PRO A 63 9.85 -2.04 10.58
C PRO A 63 11.28 -1.59 10.85
N GLY A 64 11.90 -0.91 9.90
CA GLY A 64 13.23 -0.34 10.12
C GLY A 64 13.21 1.09 10.68
N PRO A 65 14.33 1.83 10.58
CA PRO A 65 14.57 3.02 11.37
C PRO A 65 13.75 4.25 10.96
N THR A 66 13.13 4.27 9.78
CA THR A 66 12.50 5.49 9.21
C THR A 66 11.47 6.11 10.14
N TYR A 67 10.64 5.31 10.79
CA TYR A 67 9.63 5.81 11.74
C TYR A 67 10.28 6.54 12.92
N ALA A 68 11.28 5.90 13.56
CA ALA A 68 11.99 6.48 14.68
C ALA A 68 12.78 7.74 14.28
N VAL A 69 13.38 7.76 13.09
CA VAL A 69 14.08 8.95 12.57
C VAL A 69 13.13 10.14 12.45
N ILE A 70 11.99 9.96 11.78
CA ILE A 70 11.04 11.06 11.53
C ILE A 70 10.46 11.57 12.85
N HIS A 71 9.97 10.67 13.72
CA HIS A 71 9.41 11.09 14.99
C HIS A 71 10.48 11.62 15.96
N GLY A 72 11.70 11.07 15.91
CA GLY A 72 12.87 11.53 16.67
C GLY A 72 13.18 13.01 16.40
N MET A 73 13.16 13.44 15.14
CA MET A 73 13.35 14.85 14.75
C MET A 73 12.24 15.78 15.28
N LEU A 74 11.06 15.23 15.60
CA LEU A 74 9.89 15.96 16.07
C LEU A 74 9.66 15.82 17.58
N THR A 75 10.61 15.22 18.31
CA THR A 75 10.52 15.04 19.77
C THR A 75 10.48 16.35 20.53
N GLY A 76 11.15 17.40 20.03
CA GLY A 76 11.09 18.74 20.61
C GLY A 76 9.70 19.38 20.58
N ILE A 77 8.81 18.93 19.68
CA ILE A 77 7.43 19.42 19.56
C ILE A 77 6.45 18.47 20.26
N THR A 78 6.66 17.17 20.10
CA THR A 78 5.74 16.14 20.62
C THR A 78 5.95 15.83 22.10
N HIS A 79 7.12 16.18 22.65
CA HIS A 79 7.54 15.85 24.02
C HIS A 79 7.36 14.37 24.37
N PHE A 80 7.54 13.48 23.39
CA PHE A 80 7.27 12.03 23.50
C PHE A 80 5.85 11.65 23.93
N SER A 81 4.91 12.60 23.93
CA SER A 81 3.51 12.30 24.24
C SER A 81 2.91 11.41 23.15
N ILE A 82 2.18 10.37 23.56
CA ILE A 82 1.52 9.45 22.63
C ILE A 82 0.58 10.21 21.70
N LEU A 83 -0.18 11.17 22.25
CA LEU A 83 -1.04 12.05 21.47
C LEU A 83 -0.23 12.86 20.44
N GLY A 84 0.89 13.47 20.82
CA GLY A 84 1.74 14.23 19.90
C GLY A 84 2.32 13.38 18.78
N ILE A 85 2.71 12.13 19.07
CA ILE A 85 3.20 11.17 18.08
C ILE A 85 2.07 10.78 17.11
N ARG A 86 0.86 10.45 17.61
CA ARG A 86 -0.31 10.15 16.76
C ARG A 86 -0.72 11.34 15.88
N LEU A 87 -0.74 12.55 16.44
CA LEU A 87 -1.03 13.77 15.67
C LEU A 87 0.03 14.06 14.61
N THR A 88 1.30 13.77 14.90
CA THR A 88 2.37 13.83 13.90
C THR A 88 2.11 12.82 12.78
N ASN A 89 1.77 11.57 13.12
CA ASN A 89 1.45 10.56 12.11
C ASN A 89 0.23 10.96 11.25
N PHE A 90 -0.79 11.55 11.87
CA PHE A 90 -1.93 12.13 11.16
C PHE A 90 -1.50 13.27 10.22
N GLY A 91 -0.59 14.15 10.65
CA GLY A 91 -0.01 15.19 9.79
C GLY A 91 0.75 14.61 8.59
N LEU A 92 1.55 13.55 8.80
CA LEU A 92 2.23 12.82 7.71
C LEU A 92 1.21 12.18 6.75
N PHE A 93 0.08 11.71 7.26
CA PHE A 93 -1.03 11.23 6.46
C PHE A 93 -1.65 12.34 5.58
N LEU A 94 -1.84 13.55 6.11
CA LEU A 94 -2.31 14.68 5.30
C LEU A 94 -1.29 15.06 4.20
N LEU A 95 0.00 15.02 4.50
CA LEU A 95 1.06 15.19 3.50
C LEU A 95 1.04 14.07 2.46
N LEU A 96 0.75 12.83 2.85
CA LEU A 96 0.59 11.71 1.92
C LEU A 96 -0.57 11.97 0.95
N LEU A 97 -1.72 12.47 1.43
CA LEU A 97 -2.83 12.88 0.55
C LEU A 97 -2.41 13.97 -0.45
N CYS A 98 -1.59 14.93 0.00
CA CYS A 98 -1.03 15.97 -0.87
C CYS A 98 -0.17 15.36 -1.98
N PHE A 99 0.74 14.43 -1.66
CA PHE A 99 1.57 13.79 -2.67
C PHE A 99 0.78 12.85 -3.59
N ILE A 100 -0.28 12.18 -3.12
CA ILE A 100 -1.20 11.44 -4.01
C ILE A 100 -1.87 12.41 -4.99
N TYR A 101 -2.33 13.57 -4.52
CA TYR A 101 -2.91 14.62 -5.37
C TYR A 101 -1.91 15.12 -6.42
N LEU A 102 -0.68 15.41 -6.03
CA LEU A 102 0.37 15.90 -6.93
C LEU A 102 0.73 14.85 -7.99
N ASN A 103 0.87 13.59 -7.60
CA ASN A 103 1.08 12.48 -8.55
C ASN A 103 -0.12 12.34 -9.50
N ALA A 104 -1.36 12.36 -9.00
CA ALA A 104 -2.55 12.27 -9.83
C ALA A 104 -2.65 13.44 -10.83
N LYS A 105 -2.21 14.65 -10.45
CA LYS A 105 -2.11 15.80 -11.36
C LYS A 105 -1.05 15.59 -12.44
N LEU A 106 0.12 15.01 -12.09
CA LEU A 106 1.14 14.65 -13.09
C LEU A 106 0.66 13.59 -14.08
N LEU A 107 -0.23 12.70 -13.64
CA LEU A 107 -0.88 11.68 -14.47
C LEU A 107 -2.14 12.18 -15.18
N ASN A 108 -2.40 13.50 -15.17
CA ASN A 108 -3.52 14.14 -15.85
C ASN A 108 -4.91 13.60 -15.43
N ALA A 109 -5.09 13.22 -14.16
CA ALA A 109 -6.41 12.84 -13.66
C ALA A 109 -7.43 13.98 -13.82
N GLU A 110 -8.66 13.67 -14.24
CA GLU A 110 -9.74 14.66 -14.39
C GLU A 110 -10.12 15.32 -13.06
N SER A 111 -9.97 14.61 -11.95
CA SER A 111 -10.29 15.11 -10.60
C SER A 111 -9.26 14.63 -9.58
N PRO A 112 -8.04 15.21 -9.58
CA PRO A 112 -6.94 14.74 -8.72
C PRO A 112 -7.27 14.81 -7.23
N VAL A 113 -8.13 15.76 -6.81
CA VAL A 113 -8.63 15.85 -5.43
C VAL A 113 -9.44 14.62 -5.04
N ILE A 114 -10.29 14.11 -5.95
CA ILE A 114 -11.09 12.91 -5.67
C ILE A 114 -10.17 11.68 -5.59
N VAL A 115 -9.18 11.60 -6.47
CA VAL A 115 -8.19 10.51 -6.46
C VAL A 115 -7.43 10.48 -5.12
N SER A 116 -7.01 11.64 -4.59
CA SER A 116 -6.31 11.66 -3.30
C SER A 116 -7.21 11.29 -2.14
N VAL A 117 -8.40 11.89 -2.03
CA VAL A 117 -9.29 11.62 -0.90
C VAL A 117 -9.89 10.22 -0.90
N ASN A 118 -9.91 9.52 -2.05
CA ASN A 118 -10.30 8.11 -2.10
C ASN A 118 -9.50 7.21 -1.15
N PHE A 119 -8.30 7.63 -0.74
CA PHE A 119 -7.49 6.95 0.26
C PHE A 119 -8.25 6.74 1.58
N VAL A 120 -9.04 7.72 2.04
CA VAL A 120 -9.75 7.65 3.33
C VAL A 120 -11.00 6.78 3.29
N PHE A 121 -11.45 6.37 2.11
CA PHE A 121 -12.60 5.50 1.95
C PHE A 121 -12.26 4.02 2.10
N VAL A 122 -10.97 3.70 2.20
CA VAL A 122 -10.49 2.33 2.37
C VAL A 122 -10.46 2.00 3.88
N PRO A 123 -11.22 1.00 4.36
CA PRO A 123 -11.36 0.73 5.80
C PRO A 123 -10.03 0.53 6.53
N ILE A 124 -9.09 -0.19 5.90
CA ILE A 124 -7.79 -0.54 6.50
C ILE A 124 -6.87 0.67 6.68
N VAL A 125 -7.12 1.77 5.95
CA VAL A 125 -6.34 3.01 6.07
C VAL A 125 -6.62 3.73 7.39
N TRP A 126 -7.84 3.64 7.92
CA TRP A 126 -8.22 4.34 9.14
C TRP A 126 -7.34 3.98 10.33
N VAL A 127 -7.04 2.70 10.52
CA VAL A 127 -6.13 2.22 11.58
C VAL A 127 -4.70 2.71 11.35
N VAL A 128 -4.24 2.69 10.10
CA VAL A 128 -2.87 3.09 9.73
C VAL A 128 -2.62 4.58 9.93
N CYS A 129 -3.59 5.44 9.65
CA CYS A 129 -3.48 6.89 9.84
C CYS A 129 -3.93 7.37 11.22
N GLY A 130 -4.79 6.62 11.90
CA GLY A 130 -5.31 6.94 13.22
C GLY A 130 -4.36 6.58 14.36
N LEU A 131 -3.62 5.47 14.24
CA LEU A 131 -2.60 5.06 15.22
C LEU A 131 -1.21 5.52 14.79
N ALA A 132 -0.26 5.54 15.72
CA ALA A 132 1.14 5.87 15.47
C ALA A 132 1.92 4.68 14.88
N LEU A 133 1.56 4.29 13.65
CA LEU A 133 2.13 3.14 12.94
C LEU A 133 3.12 3.54 11.84
N THR A 134 4.00 2.61 11.48
CA THR A 134 5.13 2.87 10.57
C THR A 134 4.75 2.94 9.09
N GLU A 135 3.56 2.47 8.71
CA GLU A 135 3.11 2.43 7.32
C GLU A 135 2.92 3.83 6.73
N THR A 136 2.37 4.78 7.49
CA THR A 136 2.10 6.15 7.01
C THR A 136 3.37 6.91 6.57
N PRO A 137 4.42 7.05 7.41
CA PRO A 137 5.67 7.68 6.96
C PRO A 137 6.30 6.93 5.78
N THR A 138 6.20 5.60 5.78
CA THR A 138 6.74 4.76 4.71
C THR A 138 6.05 5.04 3.36
N MET A 139 4.71 5.05 3.36
CA MET A 139 3.90 5.38 2.18
C MET A 139 4.15 6.81 1.70
N LEU A 140 4.31 7.77 2.64
CA LEU A 140 4.66 9.15 2.29
C LEU A 140 5.99 9.20 1.54
N CYS A 141 7.06 8.61 2.09
CA CYS A 141 8.36 8.55 1.42
C CYS A 141 8.25 7.90 0.02
N ALA A 142 7.46 6.83 -0.11
CA ALA A 142 7.25 6.16 -1.38
C ALA A 142 6.50 7.03 -2.41
N MET A 143 5.50 7.81 -1.99
CA MET A 143 4.76 8.73 -2.86
C MET A 143 5.58 9.98 -3.24
N VAL A 144 6.41 10.49 -2.33
CA VAL A 144 7.38 11.56 -2.62
C VAL A 144 8.41 11.09 -3.65
N SER A 145 8.92 9.87 -3.47
CA SER A 145 9.82 9.23 -4.43
C SER A 145 9.19 9.13 -5.82
N LEU A 146 7.96 8.61 -5.91
CA LEU A 146 7.22 8.53 -7.17
C LEU A 146 7.03 9.91 -7.81
N TYR A 147 6.68 10.92 -7.01
CA TYR A 147 6.48 12.29 -7.51
C TYR A 147 7.74 12.86 -8.15
N PHE A 148 8.88 12.79 -7.47
CA PHE A 148 10.15 13.28 -8.03
C PHE A 148 10.59 12.48 -9.25
N MET A 149 10.35 11.17 -9.26
CA MET A 149 10.62 10.33 -10.42
C MET A 149 9.76 10.70 -11.62
N LEU A 150 8.44 10.88 -11.44
CA LEU A 150 7.55 11.31 -12.53
C LEU A 150 7.93 12.70 -13.05
N LEU A 151 8.29 13.61 -12.15
CA LEU A 151 8.71 14.97 -12.50
C LEU A 151 10.05 14.98 -13.26
N CYS A 152 11.02 14.14 -12.88
CA CYS A 152 12.30 14.06 -13.58
C CYS A 152 12.18 13.40 -14.96
N LEU A 153 11.18 12.53 -15.17
CA LEU A 153 10.90 11.91 -16.46
C LEU A 153 10.11 12.82 -17.41
N LYS A 154 9.37 13.80 -16.88
CA LYS A 154 8.68 14.83 -17.66
C LYS A 154 9.72 15.73 -18.33
N GLY A 155 9.86 15.61 -19.66
CA GLY A 155 10.96 16.20 -20.45
C GLY A 155 11.02 17.74 -20.54
N THR A 156 10.34 18.47 -19.65
CA THR A 156 10.27 19.94 -19.66
C THR A 156 11.42 20.60 -18.88
N LEU A 157 12.13 19.86 -18.03
CA LEU A 157 13.19 20.41 -17.17
C LEU A 157 14.59 20.24 -17.80
N PRO A 158 15.55 21.15 -17.50
CA PRO A 158 16.96 20.96 -17.84
C PRO A 158 17.55 19.70 -17.17
N LEU A 159 18.69 19.22 -17.67
CA LEU A 159 19.30 17.97 -17.19
C LEU A 159 19.68 17.99 -15.70
N LEU A 160 20.29 19.08 -15.22
CA LEU A 160 20.78 19.16 -13.83
C LEU A 160 19.65 19.04 -12.79
N PRO A 161 18.53 19.77 -12.88
CA PRO A 161 17.36 19.55 -12.03
C PRO A 161 16.81 18.11 -12.11
N ARG A 162 16.83 17.48 -13.29
CA ARG A 162 16.37 16.09 -13.45
C ARG A 162 17.26 15.11 -12.70
N ILE A 163 18.58 15.31 -12.75
CA ILE A 163 19.56 14.53 -11.98
C ILE A 163 19.28 14.67 -10.47
N ALA A 164 19.13 15.90 -9.98
CA ALA A 164 18.83 16.15 -8.57
C ALA A 164 17.51 15.47 -8.14
N LEU A 165 16.46 15.58 -8.96
CA LEU A 165 15.17 14.91 -8.69
C LEU A 165 15.29 13.38 -8.70
N ALA A 166 16.08 12.78 -9.59
CA ALA A 166 16.31 11.33 -9.61
C ALA A 166 17.04 10.85 -8.36
N ILE A 167 18.05 11.59 -7.90
CA ILE A 167 18.76 11.32 -6.64
C ILE A 167 17.80 11.41 -5.46
N LEU A 168 17.04 12.50 -5.36
CA LEU A 168 16.03 12.68 -4.30
C LEU A 168 14.98 11.57 -4.33
N ALA A 169 14.48 11.20 -5.51
CA ALA A 169 13.55 10.09 -5.66
C ALA A 169 14.14 8.78 -5.10
N GLY A 170 15.41 8.48 -5.41
CA GLY A 170 16.11 7.32 -4.87
C GLY A 170 16.24 7.37 -3.35
N VAL A 171 16.69 8.50 -2.79
CA VAL A 171 16.82 8.68 -1.33
C VAL A 171 15.48 8.48 -0.60
N PHE A 172 14.39 9.04 -1.12
CA PHE A 172 13.07 8.84 -0.53
C PHE A 172 12.58 7.39 -0.65
N LEU A 173 12.86 6.68 -1.75
CA LEU A 173 12.54 5.25 -1.84
C LEU A 173 13.36 4.43 -0.84
N SER A 174 14.62 4.79 -0.65
CA SER A 174 15.50 4.20 0.37
C SER A 174 14.91 4.34 1.78
N PHE A 175 14.38 5.52 2.15
CA PHE A 175 13.63 5.69 3.40
C PHE A 175 12.34 4.86 3.45
N ALA A 176 11.63 4.68 2.33
CA ALA A 176 10.48 3.78 2.30
C ALA A 176 10.89 2.31 2.52
N ILE A 177 11.97 1.84 1.90
CA ILE A 177 12.52 0.49 2.11
C ILE A 177 12.94 0.29 3.57
N LEU A 178 13.60 1.28 4.15
CA LEU A 178 13.99 1.30 5.57
C LEU A 178 12.79 1.47 6.51
N GLY A 179 11.65 1.94 6.03
CA GLY A 179 10.40 1.94 6.80
C GLY A 179 9.77 0.55 6.80
N ARG A 180 9.59 -0.02 5.62
CA ARG A 180 9.11 -1.40 5.42
C ARG A 180 9.86 -2.06 4.27
N SER A 181 10.49 -3.19 4.56
CA SER A 181 11.29 -3.96 3.59
C SER A 181 10.48 -4.47 2.39
N PHE A 182 9.15 -4.50 2.46
CA PHE A 182 8.27 -4.77 1.30
C PHE A 182 8.51 -3.80 0.14
N PHE A 183 8.91 -2.56 0.42
CA PHE A 183 9.22 -1.59 -0.62
C PHE A 183 10.51 -1.92 -1.39
N LEU A 184 11.34 -2.86 -0.93
CA LEU A 184 12.51 -3.33 -1.69
C LEU A 184 12.07 -3.90 -3.05
N ILE A 185 10.88 -4.50 -3.09
CA ILE A 185 10.32 -5.09 -4.30
C ILE A 185 9.90 -4.02 -5.34
N VAL A 186 9.74 -2.75 -4.94
CA VAL A 186 9.48 -1.64 -5.87
C VAL A 186 10.68 -1.42 -6.79
N VAL A 187 11.89 -1.62 -6.27
CA VAL A 187 13.12 -1.59 -7.09
C VAL A 187 13.09 -2.70 -8.16
N LEU A 188 12.55 -3.87 -7.82
CA LEU A 188 12.37 -4.96 -8.79
C LEU A 188 11.27 -4.64 -9.81
N ALA A 189 10.15 -4.02 -9.38
CA ALA A 189 9.08 -3.58 -10.28
C ALA A 189 9.60 -2.57 -11.30
N PHE A 190 10.50 -1.69 -10.86
CA PHE A 190 11.19 -0.75 -11.72
C PHE A 190 12.07 -1.43 -12.77
N LEU A 191 12.93 -2.37 -12.37
CA LEU A 191 13.75 -3.15 -13.30
C LEU A 191 12.89 -3.95 -14.29
N ALA A 192 11.83 -4.58 -13.82
CA ALA A 192 10.88 -5.31 -14.65
C ALA A 192 10.21 -4.39 -15.68
N CYS A 193 9.84 -3.16 -15.30
CA CYS A 193 9.29 -2.17 -16.23
C CYS A 193 10.28 -1.81 -17.35
N ILE A 194 11.58 -1.65 -17.03
CA ILE A 194 12.61 -1.38 -18.05
C ILE A 194 12.70 -2.55 -19.04
N ILE A 195 12.72 -3.79 -18.53
CA ILE A 195 12.79 -5.00 -19.35
C ILE A 195 11.56 -5.11 -20.26
N VAL A 196 10.36 -4.96 -19.69
CA VAL A 196 9.09 -5.02 -20.43
C VAL A 196 9.07 -3.95 -21.54
N ASN A 197 9.46 -2.72 -21.24
CA ASN A 197 9.51 -1.64 -22.23
C ASN A 197 10.55 -1.93 -23.33
N TYR A 198 11.73 -2.45 -22.98
CA TYR A 198 12.74 -2.86 -23.96
C TYR A 198 12.24 -3.98 -24.88
N LEU A 199 11.61 -5.02 -24.31
CA LEU A 199 11.06 -6.13 -25.08
C LEU A 199 9.94 -5.67 -26.02
N ILE A 200 8.98 -4.89 -25.51
CA ILE A 200 7.85 -4.39 -26.31
C ILE A 200 8.35 -3.48 -27.43
N THR A 201 9.25 -2.54 -27.15
CA THR A 201 9.77 -1.63 -28.20
C THR A 201 10.55 -2.37 -29.29
N LYS A 202 11.20 -3.49 -28.96
CA LYS A 202 11.89 -4.35 -29.93
C LYS A 202 10.93 -5.18 -30.78
N PHE A 203 9.87 -5.74 -30.19
CA PHE A 203 8.92 -6.63 -30.88
C PHE A 203 7.83 -5.88 -31.65
N ASP A 204 7.33 -4.75 -31.15
CA ASP A 204 6.23 -4.00 -31.77
C ASP A 204 6.70 -3.02 -32.86
N SER A 205 8.01 -2.95 -33.18
CA SER A 205 8.55 -2.10 -34.25
C SER A 205 7.89 -2.31 -35.63
N HIS A 206 7.10 -3.37 -35.83
CA HIS A 206 6.48 -3.68 -37.11
C HIS A 206 4.96 -3.49 -37.20
N ASN A 207 4.20 -3.26 -36.12
CA ASN A 207 2.72 -3.23 -36.18
C ASN A 207 2.02 -2.28 -35.18
N ILE A 208 2.54 -1.08 -34.95
CA ILE A 208 1.88 -0.13 -34.02
C ILE A 208 0.77 0.65 -34.74
N THR A 209 -0.46 0.18 -34.60
CA THR A 209 -1.62 1.08 -34.64
C THR A 209 -1.61 1.97 -33.38
N PRO A 210 -1.72 3.30 -33.52
CA PRO A 210 -1.55 4.26 -32.43
C PRO A 210 -2.79 4.26 -31.50
N SER A 211 -2.93 3.23 -30.67
CA SER A 211 -4.18 3.02 -29.93
C SER A 211 -4.34 3.88 -28.67
N LYS A 212 -3.28 4.49 -28.10
CA LYS A 212 -3.37 5.47 -27.01
C LYS A 212 -2.05 6.22 -26.85
N LYS A 213 -2.10 7.56 -26.72
CA LYS A 213 -0.91 8.38 -26.42
C LYS A 213 -0.42 8.04 -25.00
N PRO A 214 0.90 7.90 -24.78
CA PRO A 214 1.45 7.64 -23.45
C PRO A 214 1.12 8.77 -22.48
N THR A 215 0.88 8.45 -21.21
CA THR A 215 0.51 9.44 -20.18
C THR A 215 1.60 10.50 -19.99
N ILE A 216 2.87 10.11 -20.12
CA ILE A 216 4.03 11.03 -20.10
C ILE A 216 4.98 10.66 -21.24
N VAL A 217 5.40 11.67 -22.02
CA VAL A 217 6.42 11.50 -23.05
C VAL A 217 7.80 11.46 -22.38
N ILE A 218 8.41 10.27 -22.37
CA ILE A 218 9.72 10.04 -21.76
C ILE A 218 10.83 10.41 -22.73
N ASN A 219 11.74 11.30 -22.33
CA ASN A 219 12.92 11.64 -23.10
C ASN A 219 13.98 10.53 -23.03
N LYS A 220 14.04 9.70 -24.07
CA LYS A 220 14.88 8.49 -24.16
C LYS A 220 16.38 8.74 -23.94
N THR A 221 16.92 9.91 -24.30
CA THR A 221 18.37 10.18 -24.28
C THR A 221 18.95 10.09 -22.87
N TYR A 222 18.26 10.66 -21.88
CA TYR A 222 18.76 10.75 -20.50
C TYR A 222 18.09 9.78 -19.55
N THR A 223 17.05 9.07 -20.00
CA THR A 223 16.33 8.10 -19.16
C THR A 223 17.27 7.10 -18.50
N PRO A 224 18.17 6.39 -19.21
CA PRO A 224 19.04 5.39 -18.56
C PRO A 224 19.87 5.96 -17.41
N LEU A 225 20.43 7.16 -17.57
CA LEU A 225 21.19 7.83 -16.53
C LEU A 225 20.33 8.12 -15.29
N LEU A 226 19.17 8.76 -15.49
CA LEU A 226 18.26 9.12 -14.39
C LEU A 226 17.76 7.87 -13.65
N LEU A 227 17.45 6.81 -14.40
CA LEU A 227 17.00 5.54 -13.87
C LEU A 227 18.10 4.83 -13.05
N SER A 228 19.35 4.86 -13.52
CA SER A 228 20.50 4.32 -12.78
C SER A 228 20.77 5.08 -11.49
N LEU A 229 20.70 6.41 -11.52
CA LEU A 229 20.86 7.24 -10.32
C LEU A 229 19.78 6.92 -9.30
N PHE A 230 18.51 6.90 -9.72
CA PHE A 230 17.41 6.50 -8.86
C PHE A 230 17.64 5.13 -8.21
N PHE A 231 18.05 4.13 -9.00
CA PHE A 231 18.33 2.77 -8.52
C PHE A 231 19.43 2.78 -7.46
N ILE A 232 20.59 3.37 -7.76
CA ILE A 232 21.75 3.43 -6.86
C ILE A 232 21.37 4.06 -5.52
N PHE A 233 20.73 5.24 -5.55
CA PHE A 233 20.35 5.96 -4.34
C PHE A 233 19.20 5.30 -3.58
N SER A 234 18.37 4.48 -4.24
CA SER A 234 17.32 3.70 -3.56
C SER A 234 17.84 2.53 -2.74
N ILE A 235 19.00 1.96 -3.09
CA ILE A 235 19.55 0.78 -2.41
C ILE A 235 20.71 1.10 -1.47
N LEU A 236 21.36 2.25 -1.63
CA LEU A 236 22.59 2.59 -0.89
C LEU A 236 22.42 2.51 0.64
N LEU A 237 21.41 3.17 1.21
CA LEU A 237 21.17 3.11 2.66
C LEU A 237 20.58 1.76 3.11
N PRO A 238 19.59 1.16 2.43
CA PRO A 238 19.11 -0.18 2.76
C PRO A 238 20.22 -1.23 2.81
N ILE A 239 21.13 -1.25 1.83
CA ILE A 239 22.27 -2.18 1.82
C ILE A 239 23.11 -1.99 3.07
N ARG A 240 23.45 -0.75 3.43
CA ARG A 240 24.25 -0.47 4.63
C ARG A 240 23.57 -0.97 5.90
N VAL A 241 22.26 -0.73 6.06
CA VAL A 241 21.50 -1.16 7.23
C VAL A 241 21.36 -2.69 7.26
N PHE A 242 21.02 -3.32 6.14
CA PHE A 242 20.89 -4.79 6.05
C PHE A 242 22.23 -5.51 6.27
N MET A 243 23.36 -4.90 5.90
CA MET A 243 24.68 -5.41 6.26
C MET A 243 24.93 -5.38 7.77
N ILE A 244 24.50 -4.31 8.46
CA ILE A 244 24.61 -4.21 9.93
C ILE A 244 23.73 -5.27 10.60
N TRP A 245 22.50 -5.46 10.12
CA TRP A 245 21.59 -6.49 10.64
C TRP A 245 21.98 -7.91 10.26
N ARG A 246 22.79 -8.09 9.20
CA ARG A 246 23.04 -9.37 8.52
C ARG A 246 21.75 -10.07 8.05
N ALA A 247 20.68 -9.30 7.85
CA ALA A 247 19.35 -9.74 7.49
C ALA A 247 18.53 -8.59 6.89
N LEU A 248 17.36 -8.90 6.31
CA LEU A 248 16.40 -7.90 5.80
C LEU A 248 15.52 -7.29 6.91
N ALA A 249 15.67 -7.76 8.15
CA ALA A 249 14.91 -7.35 9.32
C ALA A 249 15.85 -7.16 10.52
N PRO A 250 15.47 -6.35 11.53
CA PRO A 250 16.27 -6.14 12.72
C PRO A 250 16.59 -7.45 13.48
N PRO A 251 17.73 -7.53 14.19
CA PRO A 251 18.13 -8.73 14.94
C PRO A 251 17.13 -9.14 16.03
N THR A 252 16.43 -8.18 16.62
CA THR A 252 15.43 -8.44 17.67
C THR A 252 14.24 -9.26 17.16
N GLU A 253 13.87 -9.11 15.88
CA GLU A 253 12.81 -9.89 15.24
C GLU A 253 13.31 -11.29 14.86
N THR A 254 14.53 -11.41 14.34
CA THR A 254 15.09 -12.70 13.91
C THR A 254 15.28 -13.68 15.08
N ALA A 255 15.55 -13.17 16.27
CA ALA A 255 15.60 -13.95 17.51
C ALA A 255 14.24 -14.58 17.88
N ILE A 256 13.12 -13.90 17.57
CA ILE A 256 11.77 -14.34 17.92
C ILE A 256 11.23 -15.37 16.91
N VAL A 257 11.55 -15.20 15.62
CA VAL A 257 10.95 -16.01 14.54
C VAL A 257 11.78 -17.25 14.17
N GLY A 258 12.96 -17.43 14.78
CA GLY A 258 13.82 -18.60 14.59
C GLY A 258 14.69 -18.54 13.32
N ALA A 259 15.84 -19.24 13.36
CA ALA A 259 16.90 -19.14 12.35
C ALA A 259 16.56 -19.73 10.97
N ASN A 260 15.48 -20.52 10.84
CA ASN A 260 15.04 -21.09 9.56
C ASN A 260 14.32 -20.03 8.72
N ASN A 261 15.13 -19.18 8.07
CA ASN A 261 14.75 -17.90 7.47
C ASN A 261 13.94 -17.95 6.16
N LEU A 262 13.44 -19.11 5.74
CA LEU A 262 12.84 -19.34 4.41
C LEU A 262 11.40 -19.90 4.44
N SER A 263 10.65 -19.67 5.52
CA SER A 263 9.21 -20.01 5.51
C SER A 263 8.46 -19.04 4.58
N LEU A 264 7.91 -19.57 3.50
CA LEU A 264 6.97 -18.87 2.62
C LEU A 264 5.57 -19.37 2.95
N VAL A 265 4.62 -18.45 3.11
CA VAL A 265 3.22 -18.75 3.39
C VAL A 265 2.37 -18.25 2.21
N PRO A 266 2.19 -19.05 1.13
CA PRO A 266 1.44 -18.64 -0.05
C PRO A 266 0.02 -18.13 0.26
N TRP A 267 -0.60 -18.68 1.30
CA TRP A 267 -1.91 -18.25 1.81
C TRP A 267 -1.95 -16.75 2.14
N TYR A 268 -0.88 -16.18 2.68
CA TYR A 268 -0.80 -14.76 3.00
C TYR A 268 -0.70 -13.88 1.75
N GLY A 269 -0.06 -14.38 0.68
CA GLY A 269 -0.11 -13.75 -0.64
C GLY A 269 -1.53 -13.77 -1.21
N MET A 270 -2.25 -14.89 -1.09
CA MET A 270 -3.65 -14.97 -1.50
C MET A 270 -4.53 -13.99 -0.72
N LEU A 271 -4.43 -13.95 0.61
CA LEU A 271 -5.14 -12.98 1.43
C LEU A 271 -4.83 -11.54 0.99
N SER A 272 -3.56 -11.21 0.75
CA SER A 272 -3.14 -9.90 0.25
C SER A 272 -3.88 -9.52 -1.05
N PHE A 273 -3.92 -10.42 -2.03
CA PHE A 273 -4.67 -10.20 -3.27
C PHE A 273 -6.19 -10.11 -3.07
N CYS A 274 -6.76 -10.83 -2.11
CA CYS A 274 -8.19 -10.72 -1.77
C CYS A 274 -8.52 -9.32 -1.22
N TYR A 275 -7.70 -8.82 -0.29
CA TYR A 275 -7.84 -7.46 0.24
C TYR A 275 -7.64 -6.41 -0.87
N CYS A 276 -6.68 -6.61 -1.80
CA CYS A 276 -6.58 -5.79 -3.01
C CYS A 276 -7.88 -5.80 -3.82
N GLY A 277 -8.50 -6.97 -3.98
CA GLY A 277 -9.81 -7.13 -4.60
C GLY A 277 -10.91 -6.31 -3.91
N PHE A 278 -11.02 -6.40 -2.59
CA PHE A 278 -11.98 -5.59 -1.81
C PHE A 278 -11.76 -4.08 -1.97
N VAL A 279 -10.50 -3.62 -1.89
CA VAL A 279 -10.15 -2.22 -2.15
C VAL A 279 -10.58 -1.81 -3.56
N THR A 280 -10.36 -2.67 -4.56
CA THR A 280 -10.75 -2.45 -5.95
C THR A 280 -12.27 -2.34 -6.10
N ILE A 281 -13.05 -3.20 -5.43
CA ILE A 281 -14.52 -3.14 -5.44
C ILE A 281 -15.02 -1.80 -4.91
N ILE A 282 -14.44 -1.31 -3.80
CA ILE A 282 -14.84 -0.04 -3.19
C ILE A 282 -14.53 1.12 -4.14
N LEU A 283 -13.29 1.18 -4.64
CA LEU A 283 -12.77 2.36 -5.33
C LEU A 283 -13.09 2.39 -6.83
N ALA A 284 -12.81 1.30 -7.55
CA ALA A 284 -12.85 1.24 -9.01
C ALA A 284 -13.22 -0.16 -9.52
N PRO A 285 -14.48 -0.60 -9.36
CA PRO A 285 -14.90 -1.95 -9.74
C PRO A 285 -14.73 -2.25 -11.24
N LYS A 286 -14.60 -1.22 -12.09
CA LYS A 286 -14.31 -1.34 -13.52
C LYS A 286 -12.91 -1.85 -13.85
N TRP A 287 -12.01 -1.86 -12.87
CA TRP A 287 -10.72 -2.53 -13.01
C TRP A 287 -10.90 -4.01 -13.33
N PHE A 288 -11.88 -4.66 -12.68
CA PHE A 288 -12.19 -6.06 -12.95
C PHE A 288 -12.62 -6.25 -14.40
N VAL A 289 -12.04 -7.26 -15.03
CA VAL A 289 -12.48 -7.73 -16.34
C VAL A 289 -13.60 -8.72 -16.09
N ILE A 290 -14.83 -8.32 -16.44
CA ILE A 290 -16.07 -9.06 -16.17
C ILE A 290 -16.54 -9.69 -17.49
N ASP A 291 -15.69 -10.50 -18.12
CA ASP A 291 -16.09 -11.33 -19.24
C ASP A 291 -16.45 -12.74 -18.75
N LYS A 292 -17.31 -13.43 -19.51
CA LYS A 292 -17.81 -14.76 -19.11
C LYS A 292 -16.67 -15.75 -18.86
N LYS A 293 -15.56 -15.68 -19.61
CA LYS A 293 -14.47 -16.66 -19.49
C LYS A 293 -13.70 -16.45 -18.18
N THR A 294 -13.34 -15.21 -17.85
CA THR A 294 -12.60 -14.90 -16.63
C THR A 294 -13.40 -15.23 -15.38
N ILE A 295 -14.68 -14.84 -15.31
CA ILE A 295 -15.55 -15.12 -14.17
C ILE A 295 -15.77 -16.63 -13.99
N VAL A 296 -16.06 -17.36 -15.08
CA VAL A 296 -16.26 -18.81 -14.98
C VAL A 296 -14.98 -19.50 -14.54
N ALA A 297 -13.80 -19.10 -15.06
CA ALA A 297 -12.53 -19.68 -14.65
C ALA A 297 -12.25 -19.47 -13.16
N THR A 298 -12.42 -18.25 -12.64
CA THR A 298 -12.16 -17.96 -11.22
C THR A 298 -13.22 -18.56 -10.30
N PHE A 299 -14.47 -18.64 -10.75
CA PHE A 299 -15.54 -19.33 -10.03
C PHE A 299 -15.29 -20.84 -9.92
N VAL A 300 -14.89 -21.50 -11.01
CA VAL A 300 -14.56 -22.93 -11.02
C VAL A 300 -13.39 -23.22 -10.07
N VAL A 301 -12.31 -22.42 -10.12
CA VAL A 301 -11.17 -22.57 -9.19
C VAL A 301 -11.61 -22.41 -7.74
N SER A 302 -12.44 -21.41 -7.45
CA SER A 302 -12.99 -21.18 -6.10
C SER A 302 -13.88 -22.32 -5.64
N LEU A 303 -14.74 -22.87 -6.51
CA LEU A 303 -15.62 -23.98 -6.19
C LEU A 303 -14.85 -25.28 -5.92
N VAL A 304 -13.83 -25.59 -6.72
CA VAL A 304 -12.93 -26.73 -6.48
C VAL A 304 -12.24 -26.57 -5.13
N PHE A 305 -11.75 -25.36 -4.83
CA PHE A 305 -11.13 -25.06 -3.55
C PHE A 305 -12.12 -25.20 -2.37
N LEU A 306 -13.36 -24.72 -2.53
CA LEU A 306 -14.42 -24.84 -1.52
C LEU A 306 -14.66 -26.31 -1.15
N VAL A 307 -14.89 -27.15 -2.17
CA VAL A 307 -15.16 -28.58 -1.98
C VAL A 307 -13.98 -29.23 -1.27
N PHE A 308 -12.75 -29.01 -1.76
CA PHE A 308 -11.56 -29.57 -1.15
C PHE A 308 -11.37 -29.11 0.30
N ASN A 309 -11.59 -27.83 0.59
CA ASN A 309 -11.40 -27.27 1.92
C ASN A 309 -12.49 -27.69 2.92
N ILE A 310 -13.73 -27.86 2.46
CA ILE A 310 -14.80 -28.42 3.30
C ILE A 310 -14.45 -29.83 3.78
N TYR A 311 -13.94 -30.68 2.88
CA TYR A 311 -13.61 -32.06 3.23
C TYR A 311 -12.37 -32.18 4.12
N ASN A 312 -11.33 -31.38 3.86
CA ASN A 312 -10.05 -31.54 4.55
C ASN A 312 -9.85 -30.58 5.74
N GLY A 313 -10.53 -29.44 5.76
CA GLY A 313 -10.37 -28.41 6.80
C GLY A 313 -8.98 -27.77 6.87
N TYR A 314 -8.19 -27.79 5.79
CA TYR A 314 -6.81 -27.28 5.81
C TYR A 314 -6.71 -25.77 6.01
N PHE A 315 -7.71 -25.01 5.55
CA PHE A 315 -7.74 -23.56 5.67
C PHE A 315 -8.96 -23.15 6.49
N GLU A 316 -8.71 -22.51 7.63
CA GLU A 316 -9.73 -21.88 8.44
C GLU A 316 -9.46 -20.38 8.50
N PHE A 317 -10.45 -19.59 8.07
CA PHE A 317 -10.35 -18.14 8.10
C PHE A 317 -11.72 -17.53 8.35
N ALA A 318 -11.85 -16.80 9.46
CA ALA A 318 -13.07 -16.08 9.84
C ALA A 318 -12.78 -14.57 9.93
N PRO A 319 -13.06 -13.79 8.88
CA PRO A 319 -13.05 -12.33 9.01
C PRO A 319 -14.11 -11.92 10.03
N PHE A 320 -13.84 -10.85 10.78
CA PHE A 320 -14.71 -10.41 11.89
C PHE A 320 -15.02 -11.52 12.91
N LEU A 321 -13.99 -12.31 13.28
CA LEU A 321 -14.09 -13.41 14.26
C LEU A 321 -15.00 -13.09 15.46
N SER A 322 -14.80 -11.91 16.08
CA SER A 322 -15.57 -11.47 17.25
C SER A 322 -17.05 -11.23 16.98
N ALA A 323 -17.43 -10.83 15.77
CA ALA A 323 -18.83 -10.66 15.37
C ALA A 323 -19.42 -12.01 14.94
N ALA A 324 -18.72 -12.76 14.10
CA ALA A 324 -19.17 -14.06 13.61
C ALA A 324 -19.43 -15.04 14.77
N GLY A 325 -18.55 -15.10 15.77
CA GLY A 325 -18.73 -15.95 16.95
C GLY A 325 -19.88 -15.54 17.88
N ARG A 326 -20.44 -14.33 17.73
CA ARG A 326 -21.63 -13.89 18.48
C ARG A 326 -22.94 -14.25 17.78
N PHE A 327 -22.95 -14.29 16.45
CA PHE A 327 -24.17 -14.50 15.67
C PHE A 327 -24.34 -15.94 15.17
N LEU A 328 -23.25 -16.70 15.09
CA LEU A 328 -23.27 -18.08 14.58
C LEU A 328 -23.11 -19.06 15.75
N ASN A 329 -23.86 -20.16 15.72
CA ASN A 329 -23.59 -21.28 16.62
C ASN A 329 -22.28 -21.99 16.22
N ALA A 330 -21.76 -22.88 17.08
CA ALA A 330 -20.46 -23.52 16.86
C ALA A 330 -20.36 -24.28 15.51
N GLU A 331 -21.44 -24.94 15.10
CA GLU A 331 -21.48 -25.69 13.84
C GLU A 331 -21.46 -24.74 12.62
N MET A 332 -22.36 -23.75 12.59
CA MET A 332 -22.40 -22.73 11.54
C MET A 332 -21.09 -21.95 11.45
N PHE A 333 -20.44 -21.69 12.58
CA PHE A 333 -19.16 -21.00 12.64
C PHE A 333 -18.02 -21.85 12.04
N SER A 334 -18.00 -23.16 12.29
CA SER A 334 -17.04 -24.07 11.66
C SER A 334 -17.24 -24.13 10.13
N TRP A 335 -18.48 -24.25 9.67
CA TRP A 335 -18.80 -24.19 8.24
C TRP A 335 -18.40 -22.86 7.61
N TYR A 336 -18.67 -21.75 8.29
CA TYR A 336 -18.27 -20.41 7.88
C TYR A 336 -16.74 -20.30 7.72
N GLN A 337 -15.97 -20.73 8.72
CA GLN A 337 -14.50 -20.70 8.70
C GLN A 337 -13.89 -21.48 7.53
N ARG A 338 -14.54 -22.58 7.11
CA ARG A 338 -14.10 -23.43 6.00
C ARG A 338 -14.60 -22.96 4.64
N ALA A 339 -15.74 -22.28 4.59
CA ALA A 339 -16.32 -21.78 3.34
C ALA A 339 -15.69 -20.46 2.87
N ILE A 340 -15.39 -19.54 3.79
CA ILE A 340 -14.85 -18.21 3.45
C ILE A 340 -13.53 -18.26 2.66
N PRO A 341 -12.59 -19.19 2.92
CA PRO A 341 -11.41 -19.36 2.08
C PRO A 341 -11.69 -19.46 0.57
N ALA A 342 -12.82 -20.03 0.16
CA ALA A 342 -13.20 -20.07 -1.24
C ALA A 342 -13.49 -18.68 -1.81
N LEU A 343 -14.15 -17.81 -1.04
CA LEU A 343 -14.37 -16.40 -1.43
C LEU A 343 -13.03 -15.64 -1.53
N VAL A 344 -12.10 -15.92 -0.61
CA VAL A 344 -10.73 -15.39 -0.68
C VAL A 344 -10.10 -15.80 -2.01
N VAL A 345 -10.11 -17.10 -2.33
CA VAL A 345 -9.58 -17.62 -3.61
C VAL A 345 -10.22 -16.91 -4.80
N PHE A 346 -11.55 -16.83 -4.84
CA PHE A 346 -12.28 -16.19 -5.93
C PHE A 346 -11.81 -14.75 -6.16
N LEU A 347 -11.83 -13.92 -5.11
CA LEU A 347 -11.46 -12.51 -5.22
C LEU A 347 -9.97 -12.33 -5.54
N SER A 348 -9.09 -13.12 -4.95
CA SER A 348 -7.65 -13.07 -5.22
C SER A 348 -7.33 -13.37 -6.68
N PHE A 349 -7.86 -14.47 -7.22
CA PHE A 349 -7.62 -14.85 -8.61
C PHE A 349 -8.29 -13.88 -9.58
N GLN A 350 -9.51 -13.42 -9.29
CA GLN A 350 -10.21 -12.45 -10.12
C GLN A 350 -9.48 -11.10 -10.18
N PHE A 351 -8.96 -10.64 -9.04
CA PHE A 351 -8.13 -9.43 -8.99
C PHE A 351 -6.82 -9.60 -9.74
N LEU A 352 -6.10 -10.71 -9.51
CA LEU A 352 -4.81 -10.98 -10.15
C LEU A 352 -4.97 -11.09 -11.67
N LEU A 353 -5.92 -11.90 -12.15
CA LEU A 353 -6.18 -12.08 -13.57
C LEU A 353 -6.60 -10.77 -14.25
N SER A 354 -7.51 -10.02 -13.63
CA SER A 354 -7.91 -8.70 -14.13
C SER A 354 -6.72 -7.75 -14.21
N SER A 355 -5.87 -7.73 -13.18
CA SER A 355 -4.68 -6.89 -13.15
C SER A 355 -3.69 -7.26 -14.26
N LEU A 356 -3.43 -8.56 -14.47
CA LEU A 356 -2.57 -9.01 -15.56
C LEU A 356 -3.11 -8.61 -16.94
N ILE A 357 -4.42 -8.77 -17.16
CA ILE A 357 -5.07 -8.34 -18.41
C ILE A 357 -4.96 -6.83 -18.59
N ARG A 358 -5.27 -6.03 -17.56
CA ARG A 358 -5.19 -4.56 -17.63
C ARG A 358 -3.77 -4.06 -17.87
N LEU A 359 -2.77 -4.68 -17.24
CA LEU A 359 -1.37 -4.32 -17.49
C LEU A 359 -0.95 -4.71 -18.92
N TRP A 360 -1.41 -5.85 -19.43
CA TRP A 360 -1.17 -6.24 -20.81
C TRP A 360 -1.84 -5.29 -21.83
N GLU A 361 -3.07 -4.85 -21.57
CA GLU A 361 -3.79 -3.85 -22.37
C GLU A 361 -3.06 -2.50 -22.39
N ASN A 362 -2.43 -2.12 -21.27
CA ASN A 362 -1.69 -0.86 -21.12
C ASN A 362 -0.18 -1.02 -21.22
N ARG A 363 0.32 -2.10 -21.83
CA ARG A 363 1.74 -2.45 -21.90
C ARG A 363 2.65 -1.39 -22.55
N HIS A 364 2.06 -0.50 -23.35
CA HIS A 364 2.76 0.62 -23.98
C HIS A 364 2.91 1.85 -23.08
N ASP A 365 2.24 1.89 -21.93
CA ASP A 365 2.40 2.95 -20.94
C ASP A 365 3.34 2.46 -19.81
N PRO A 366 4.63 2.84 -19.84
CA PRO A 366 5.59 2.36 -18.85
C PRO A 366 5.25 2.82 -17.42
N ILE A 367 4.52 3.92 -17.25
CA ILE A 367 4.13 4.38 -15.91
C ILE A 367 3.03 3.49 -15.34
N VAL A 368 2.03 3.16 -16.16
CA VAL A 368 0.97 2.21 -15.75
C VAL A 368 1.57 0.84 -15.44
N ILE A 369 2.51 0.35 -16.25
CA ILE A 369 3.23 -0.90 -15.99
C ILE A 369 4.02 -0.82 -14.69
N TYR A 370 4.79 0.25 -14.47
CA TYR A 370 5.58 0.41 -13.24
C TYR A 370 4.70 0.44 -11.99
N ILE A 371 3.64 1.26 -11.98
CA ILE A 371 2.72 1.35 -10.84
C ILE A 371 2.00 0.01 -10.63
N GLY A 372 1.55 -0.64 -11.70
CA GLY A 372 0.87 -1.93 -11.64
C GLY A 372 1.75 -3.06 -11.12
N LEU A 373 2.99 -3.17 -11.60
CA LEU A 373 3.95 -4.14 -11.09
C LEU A 373 4.33 -3.84 -9.63
N THR A 374 4.43 -2.56 -9.26
CA THR A 374 4.65 -2.15 -7.86
C THR A 374 3.53 -2.67 -6.97
N VAL A 375 2.27 -2.49 -7.39
CA VAL A 375 1.09 -3.01 -6.69
C VAL A 375 1.16 -4.52 -6.54
N LEU A 376 1.39 -5.27 -7.63
CA LEU A 376 1.41 -6.73 -7.61
C LEU A 376 2.57 -7.29 -6.79
N PHE A 377 3.74 -6.65 -6.87
CA PHE A 377 4.92 -7.11 -6.14
C PHE A 377 4.81 -6.81 -4.65
N ILE A 378 4.29 -5.63 -4.24
CA ILE A 378 4.04 -5.39 -2.81
C ILE A 378 2.98 -6.38 -2.31
N ALA A 379 1.92 -6.64 -3.08
CA ALA A 379 0.89 -7.61 -2.70
C ALA A 379 1.46 -9.02 -2.49
N ILE A 380 2.26 -9.53 -3.44
CA ILE A 380 2.85 -10.87 -3.34
C ILE A 380 3.91 -10.95 -2.24
N SER A 381 4.54 -9.84 -1.85
CA SER A 381 5.56 -9.84 -0.78
C SER A 381 5.03 -10.32 0.57
N ALA A 382 3.71 -10.28 0.78
CA ALA A 382 3.03 -10.84 1.95
C ALA A 382 3.27 -12.35 2.16
N ILE A 383 3.70 -13.10 1.12
CA ILE A 383 4.09 -14.51 1.29
C ILE A 383 5.27 -14.70 2.26
N LYS A 384 6.06 -13.65 2.50
CA LYS A 384 7.20 -13.68 3.42
C LYS A 384 6.83 -13.35 4.86
N VAL A 385 5.57 -13.01 5.13
CA VAL A 385 5.10 -12.77 6.50
C VAL A 385 5.09 -14.09 7.25
N LYS A 386 5.69 -14.12 8.45
CA LYS A 386 5.93 -15.36 9.19
C LYS A 386 4.99 -15.58 10.38
N VAL A 387 4.53 -14.51 11.04
CA VAL A 387 3.77 -14.60 12.29
C VAL A 387 2.27 -14.60 12.02
N GLN A 388 1.77 -13.50 11.46
CA GLN A 388 0.34 -13.33 11.24
C GLN A 388 0.11 -12.36 10.08
N PHE A 389 -0.79 -12.72 9.17
CA PHE A 389 -1.24 -11.80 8.15
C PHE A 389 -2.01 -10.63 8.77
N SER A 390 -1.62 -9.42 8.40
CA SER A 390 -2.33 -8.19 8.76
C SER A 390 -2.72 -7.45 7.49
N SER A 391 -3.95 -6.94 7.45
CA SER A 391 -4.43 -6.14 6.32
C SER A 391 -3.60 -4.86 6.09
N ARG A 392 -2.80 -4.43 7.07
CA ARG A 392 -1.87 -3.29 6.96
C ARG A 392 -0.77 -3.51 5.93
N TYR A 393 -0.43 -4.77 5.63
CA TYR A 393 0.48 -5.08 4.52
C TYR A 393 -0.09 -4.62 3.18
N VAL A 394 -1.42 -4.66 3.03
CA VAL A 394 -2.13 -4.20 1.83
C VAL A 394 -2.38 -2.69 1.87
N ALA A 395 -2.50 -2.08 3.05
CA ALA A 395 -2.67 -0.64 3.18
C ALA A 395 -1.56 0.15 2.47
N GLN A 396 -0.33 -0.36 2.50
CA GLN A 396 0.85 0.22 1.83
C GLN A 396 0.71 0.31 0.30
N ILE A 397 -0.18 -0.48 -0.29
CA ILE A 397 -0.43 -0.57 -1.74
C ILE A 397 -1.44 0.49 -2.18
N VAL A 398 -2.32 0.92 -1.28
CA VAL A 398 -3.47 1.78 -1.58
C VAL A 398 -3.07 3.08 -2.30
N PRO A 399 -2.00 3.81 -1.94
CA PRO A 399 -1.62 5.02 -2.68
C PRO A 399 -1.36 4.75 -4.17
N TYR A 400 -0.75 3.60 -4.50
CA TYR A 400 -0.52 3.19 -5.88
C TYR A 400 -1.81 2.77 -6.58
N PHE A 401 -2.75 2.12 -5.88
CA PHE A 401 -4.06 1.79 -6.43
C PHE A 401 -4.80 3.04 -6.91
N LEU A 402 -4.78 4.11 -6.12
CA LEU A 402 -5.45 5.36 -6.48
C LEU A 402 -4.94 5.93 -7.79
N LEU A 403 -3.62 5.86 -8.01
CA LEU A 403 -3.00 6.31 -9.25
C LEU A 403 -3.27 5.33 -10.40
N LEU A 404 -3.22 4.03 -10.15
CA LEU A 404 -3.48 2.99 -11.15
C LEU A 404 -4.93 3.00 -11.65
N PHE A 405 -5.87 3.35 -10.76
CA PHE A 405 -7.30 3.33 -11.05
C PHE A 405 -7.84 4.60 -11.70
N ILE A 406 -7.02 5.64 -11.89
CA ILE A 406 -7.44 6.90 -12.55
C ILE A 406 -8.31 6.66 -13.80
N PRO A 407 -7.95 5.77 -14.75
CA PRO A 407 -8.76 5.55 -15.97
C PRO A 407 -10.06 4.77 -15.74
N TYR A 408 -10.20 4.11 -14.58
CA TYR A 408 -11.29 3.18 -14.26
C TYR A 408 -12.27 3.77 -13.23
N GLU A 409 -11.94 4.90 -12.62
CA GLU A 409 -12.81 5.58 -11.67
C GLU A 409 -14.03 6.20 -12.36
N LYS A 410 -15.20 6.04 -11.72
CA LYS A 410 -16.41 6.79 -12.03
C LYS A 410 -16.91 7.48 -10.78
N ASN A 411 -17.15 8.78 -10.88
CA ASN A 411 -17.67 9.60 -9.79
C ASN A 411 -19.20 9.68 -9.86
N ASP A 412 -19.84 8.53 -9.68
CA ASP A 412 -21.29 8.35 -9.70
C ASP A 412 -21.86 8.05 -8.31
N TRP A 413 -23.19 7.95 -8.21
CA TRP A 413 -23.87 7.62 -6.97
C TRP A 413 -23.57 6.21 -6.46
N GLN A 414 -23.21 5.27 -7.34
CA GLN A 414 -22.80 3.94 -6.91
C GLN A 414 -21.47 4.00 -6.14
N LYS A 415 -20.53 4.86 -6.58
CA LYS A 415 -19.29 5.12 -5.82
C LYS A 415 -19.61 5.70 -4.45
N VAL A 416 -20.52 6.67 -4.35
CA VAL A 416 -20.95 7.25 -3.06
C VAL A 416 -21.37 6.16 -2.07
N VAL A 417 -22.25 5.23 -2.48
CA VAL A 417 -22.68 4.12 -1.62
C VAL A 417 -21.51 3.25 -1.18
N ARG A 418 -20.67 2.81 -2.12
CA ARG A 418 -19.53 1.93 -1.80
C ARG A 418 -18.53 2.58 -0.85
N VAL A 419 -18.21 3.86 -1.07
CA VAL A 419 -17.28 4.58 -0.20
C VAL A 419 -17.88 4.89 1.17
N SER A 420 -19.19 5.14 1.26
CA SER A 420 -19.87 5.29 2.55
C SER A 420 -19.78 4.01 3.39
N VAL A 421 -19.96 2.83 2.77
CA VAL A 421 -19.77 1.54 3.45
C VAL A 421 -18.31 1.37 3.88
N GLY A 422 -17.35 1.66 2.98
CA GLY A 422 -15.93 1.62 3.29
C GLY A 422 -15.54 2.53 4.47
N SER A 423 -16.01 3.77 4.47
CA SER A 423 -15.80 4.74 5.54
C SER A 423 -16.43 4.30 6.86
N ALA A 424 -17.65 3.76 6.84
CA ALA A 424 -18.32 3.26 8.04
C ALA A 424 -17.54 2.10 8.69
N LEU A 425 -17.09 1.14 7.87
CA LEU A 425 -16.23 0.04 8.34
C LEU A 425 -14.89 0.54 8.87
N GLY A 426 -14.30 1.55 8.21
CA GLY A 426 -13.06 2.19 8.66
C GLY A 426 -13.21 2.88 10.01
N PHE A 427 -14.28 3.67 10.18
CA PHE A 427 -14.63 4.31 11.44
C PHE A 427 -14.80 3.29 12.56
N LEU A 428 -15.63 2.25 12.34
CA LEU A 428 -15.84 1.20 13.33
C LEU A 428 -14.54 0.50 13.71
N SER A 429 -13.71 0.16 12.72
CA SER A 429 -12.41 -0.47 12.94
C SER A 429 -11.53 0.38 13.86
N LEU A 430 -11.31 1.65 13.51
CA LEU A 430 -10.48 2.54 14.32
C LEU A 430 -11.08 2.76 15.72
N TYR A 431 -12.39 2.98 15.80
CA TYR A 431 -13.10 3.15 17.06
C TYR A 431 -12.87 1.95 18.00
N PHE A 432 -13.03 0.72 17.51
CA PHE A 432 -12.81 -0.47 18.34
C PHE A 432 -11.36 -0.60 18.82
N TYR A 433 -10.36 -0.24 18.00
CA TYR A 433 -8.96 -0.22 18.45
C TYR A 433 -8.74 0.66 19.69
N TYR A 434 -9.45 1.77 19.83
CA TYR A 434 -9.34 2.66 20.98
C TYR A 434 -10.21 2.26 22.20
N HIS A 435 -11.24 1.43 22.00
CA HIS A 435 -12.17 1.07 23.08
C HIS A 435 -11.94 -0.33 23.65
N THR A 436 -11.48 -1.27 22.82
CA THR A 436 -11.25 -2.67 23.23
C THR A 436 -9.79 -3.01 23.47
N GLY A 437 -8.87 -2.16 22.99
CA GLY A 437 -7.45 -2.19 23.37
C GLY A 437 -7.20 -1.29 24.57
#